data_AF-A0A034WS99-F1
#
_entry.id   AF-A0A034WS99-F1
#
_cell.length_a   1.000
_cell.length_b   1.000
_cell.length_c   1.000
_cell.angle_alpha   90.00
_cell.angle_beta   90.00
_cell.angle_gamma   90.00
#
_symmetry.space_group_name_H-M   'P 1'
#
loop_
_entity.id
_entity.type
_entity.pdbx_description
1 polymer ?
#
loop_
_entity_poly.entity_id
_entity_poly.type
_entity_poly.pdbx_seq_one_letter_code
_entity_poly.pdbx_strand_id
1 'polypeptide(L)'
;SLEELKERVDTIDELYEIIESMSREARAINVEEQLLQIDISPFPVLAEIIEKMEPIEKLWKTAYEFEKDYQIWMYGEFQCLDADAIREEVESMHRIVYKLSRQLANNP
;
A
#
# COMPACT_ATOMS: atom_id res chain seq x y z
N SER A 1 0.89 0.55 18.66
CA SER A 1 0.51 -0.85 19.01
C SER A 1 0.05 -1.57 17.74
N LEU A 2 -0.09 -2.90 17.75
CA LEU A 2 -0.65 -3.64 16.60
C LEU A 2 -2.04 -3.10 16.19
N GLU A 3 -2.83 -2.66 17.16
CA GLU A 3 -4.15 -2.04 16.94
C GLU A 3 -4.02 -0.71 16.19
N GLU A 4 -3.10 0.17 16.59
CA GLU A 4 -2.82 1.40 15.85
C GLU A 4 -2.33 1.13 14.41
N LEU A 5 -1.48 0.11 14.20
CA LEU A 5 -1.03 -0.27 12.85
C LEU A 5 -2.19 -0.76 12.00
N LYS A 6 -3.08 -1.57 12.60
CA LYS A 6 -4.30 -2.04 11.94
C LYS A 6 -5.20 -0.88 11.54
N GLU A 7 -5.46 0.08 12.44
CA GLU A 7 -6.26 1.27 12.13
C GLU A 7 -5.67 2.07 10.96
N ARG A 8 -4.33 2.16 10.86
CA ARG A 8 -3.68 2.83 9.72
C ARG A 8 -3.84 2.06 8.41
N VAL A 9 -3.74 0.73 8.45
CA VAL A 9 -4.00 -0.11 7.28
C VAL A 9 -5.46 0.03 6.85
N ASP A 10 -6.40 -0.04 7.79
CA ASP A 10 -7.85 0.10 7.51
C ASP A 10 -8.15 1.47 6.87
N THR A 11 -7.56 2.55 7.41
CA THR A 11 -7.70 3.91 6.82
C THR A 11 -7.16 3.97 5.39
N ILE A 12 -6.06 3.27 5.11
CA ILE A 12 -5.47 3.23 3.76
C ILE A 12 -6.38 2.46 2.81
N ASP A 13 -6.91 1.31 3.23
CA ASP A 13 -7.83 0.52 2.41
C ASP A 13 -9.10 1.35 2.08
N GLU A 14 -9.65 2.11 3.04
CA GLU A 14 -10.75 3.06 2.78
C GLU A 14 -10.37 4.13 1.73
N LEU A 15 -9.17 4.70 1.80
CA LEU A 15 -8.68 5.65 0.80
C LEU A 15 -8.56 5.02 -0.59
N TYR A 16 -8.16 3.74 -0.67
CA TYR A 16 -8.11 3.01 -1.93
C TYR A 16 -9.49 2.77 -2.53
N GLU A 17 -10.50 2.46 -1.71
CA GLU A 17 -11.89 2.34 -2.20
C GLU A 17 -12.37 3.65 -2.82
N ILE A 18 -12.03 4.80 -2.21
CA ILE A 18 -12.34 6.12 -2.75
C ILE A 18 -11.61 6.36 -4.08
N ILE A 19 -10.30 6.08 -4.14
CA ILE A 19 -9.49 6.23 -5.36
C ILE A 19 -10.01 5.33 -6.49
N GLU A 20 -10.44 4.11 -6.18
CA GLU A 20 -11.02 3.19 -7.16
C GLU A 20 -12.37 3.72 -7.67
N SER A 21 -13.20 4.27 -6.79
CA SER A 21 -14.45 4.95 -7.17
C SER A 21 -14.19 6.12 -8.13
N MET A 22 -13.27 7.02 -7.77
CA MET A 22 -12.86 8.15 -8.62
C MET A 22 -12.30 7.67 -9.97
N SER A 23 -11.51 6.59 -9.97
CA SER A 23 -10.96 6.00 -11.19
C SER A 23 -12.04 5.38 -12.09
N ARG A 24 -13.09 4.79 -11.50
CA ARG A 24 -14.25 4.30 -12.26
C ARG A 24 -15.03 5.45 -12.89
N GLU A 25 -15.26 6.52 -12.14
CA GLU A 25 -15.95 7.71 -12.64
C GLU A 25 -15.16 8.41 -13.75
N ALA A 26 -13.86 8.61 -13.57
CA ALA A 26 -12.97 9.17 -14.59
C ALA A 26 -13.00 8.34 -15.89
N ARG A 27 -13.01 7.01 -15.79
CA ARG A 27 -13.15 6.14 -16.97
C ARG A 27 -14.52 6.29 -17.64
N ALA A 28 -15.59 6.42 -16.88
CA ALA A 28 -16.93 6.63 -17.43
C ALA A 28 -17.01 7.96 -18.18
N ILE A 29 -16.48 9.04 -17.62
CA ILE A 29 -16.41 10.36 -18.26
C ILE A 29 -15.63 10.27 -19.58
N ASN A 30 -14.46 9.64 -19.58
CA ASN A 30 -13.64 9.49 -20.80
C ASN A 30 -14.36 8.70 -21.89
N VAL A 31 -15.15 7.68 -21.52
CA VAL A 31 -15.99 6.93 -22.47
C VAL A 31 -17.07 7.84 -23.06
N GLU A 32 -17.73 8.66 -22.25
CA GLU A 32 -18.74 9.62 -22.73
C GLU A 32 -18.14 10.68 -23.65
N GLU A 33 -17.01 11.29 -23.27
CA GLU A 33 -16.28 12.26 -24.09
C GLU A 33 -15.90 11.67 -25.45
N GLN A 34 -15.40 10.44 -25.46
CA GLN A 34 -15.07 9.73 -26.69
C GLN A 34 -16.30 9.49 -27.58
N LEU A 35 -17.43 9.09 -27.00
CA LEU A 35 -18.69 8.90 -27.75
C LEU A 35 -19.21 10.21 -28.34
N LEU A 36 -19.01 11.32 -27.62
CA LEU A 36 -19.38 12.68 -28.05
C LEU A 36 -18.36 13.33 -28.97
N GLN A 37 -17.24 12.64 -29.29
CA GLN A 37 -16.12 13.16 -30.09
C GLN A 37 -15.51 14.44 -29.52
N ILE A 38 -15.48 14.53 -28.19
CA ILE A 38 -14.81 15.58 -27.43
C ILE A 38 -13.42 15.06 -27.02
N ASP A 39 -12.47 15.96 -26.81
CA ASP A 39 -11.15 15.61 -26.31
C ASP A 39 -11.24 14.98 -24.91
N ILE A 40 -10.51 13.89 -24.71
CA ILE A 40 -10.53 13.11 -23.47
C ILE A 40 -9.81 13.85 -22.34
N SER A 41 -10.44 13.88 -21.16
CA SER A 41 -9.90 14.46 -19.95
C SER A 41 -8.76 13.62 -19.34
N PRO A 42 -7.57 14.21 -19.07
CA PRO A 42 -6.39 13.43 -18.63
C PRO A 42 -6.33 13.12 -17.12
N PHE A 43 -7.17 13.72 -16.27
CA PHE A 43 -7.18 13.55 -14.81
C PHE A 43 -5.80 13.45 -14.11
N PRO A 44 -4.86 14.38 -14.35
CA PRO A 44 -3.48 14.26 -13.87
C PRO A 44 -3.36 14.22 -12.34
N VAL A 45 -4.26 14.90 -11.62
CA VAL A 45 -4.28 14.90 -10.15
C VAL A 45 -4.63 13.51 -9.60
N LEU A 46 -5.55 12.77 -10.25
CA LEU A 46 -5.89 11.41 -9.84
C LEU A 46 -4.70 10.47 -10.04
N ALA A 47 -3.97 10.62 -11.15
CA ALA A 47 -2.76 9.85 -11.40
C ALA A 47 -1.67 10.14 -10.35
N GLU A 48 -1.47 11.42 -9.99
CA GLU A 48 -0.53 11.82 -8.93
C GLU A 48 -0.91 11.24 -7.56
N ILE A 49 -2.19 11.24 -7.21
CA ILE A 49 -2.68 10.66 -5.95
C ILE A 49 -2.37 9.15 -5.90
N ILE A 50 -2.66 8.42 -6.97
CA ILE A 50 -2.37 6.98 -7.07
C ILE A 50 -0.87 6.72 -6.89
N GLU A 51 -0.02 7.48 -7.60
CA GLU A 51 1.44 7.33 -7.53
C GLU A 51 1.99 7.58 -6.12
N LYS A 52 1.45 8.58 -5.40
CA LYS A 52 1.88 8.90 -4.04
C LYS A 52 1.34 7.93 -2.99
N MET A 53 0.17 7.34 -3.21
CA MET A 53 -0.45 6.41 -2.26
C MET A 53 0.19 5.03 -2.27
N GLU A 54 0.67 4.56 -3.42
CA GLU A 54 1.34 3.25 -3.56
C GLU A 54 2.48 3.01 -2.55
N PRO A 55 3.48 3.90 -2.39
CA PRO A 55 4.56 3.68 -1.43
C PRO A 55 4.10 3.75 0.02
N ILE A 56 3.06 4.56 0.32
CA ILE A 56 2.50 4.70 1.67
C ILE A 56 1.79 3.40 2.07
N GLU A 57 0.93 2.87 1.20
CA GLU A 57 0.26 1.59 1.41
C GLU A 57 1.25 0.47 1.69
N LYS A 58 2.25 0.34 0.81
CA LYS A 58 3.25 -0.70 0.92
C LYS A 58 4.01 -0.63 2.24
N LEU A 59 4.28 0.59 2.74
CA LEU A 59 4.95 0.79 4.02
C LEU A 59 4.10 0.27 5.18
N TRP A 60 2.84 0.70 5.27
CA TRP A 60 1.97 0.35 6.38
C TRP A 60 1.57 -1.14 6.37
N LYS A 61 1.33 -1.73 5.20
CA LYS A 61 1.07 -3.17 5.07
C LYS A 61 2.30 -3.99 5.50
N THR A 62 3.50 -3.61 5.05
CA THR A 62 4.74 -4.29 5.47
C THR A 62 4.98 -4.15 6.98
N ALA A 63 4.71 -2.97 7.56
CA ALA A 63 4.86 -2.74 9.00
C ALA A 63 3.85 -3.55 9.83
N TYR A 64 2.61 -3.67 9.35
CA TYR A 64 1.58 -4.47 9.99
C TYR A 64 1.89 -5.98 9.94
N GLU A 65 2.33 -6.48 8.78
CA GLU A 65 2.81 -7.86 8.62
C GLU A 65 3.96 -8.16 9.58
N PHE A 66 4.99 -7.30 9.60
CA PHE A 66 6.13 -7.46 10.51
C PHE A 66 5.70 -7.53 11.98
N GLU A 67 4.82 -6.63 12.45
CA GLU A 67 4.37 -6.64 13.84
C GLU A 67 3.57 -7.91 14.17
N LYS A 68 2.74 -8.38 13.23
CA LYS A 68 1.98 -9.63 13.38
C LYS A 68 2.91 -10.83 13.47
N ASP A 69 3.89 -10.92 12.57
CA ASP A 69 4.82 -12.05 12.53
C ASP A 69 5.78 -12.01 13.71
N TYR A 70 6.20 -10.82 14.15
CA TYR A 70 6.95 -10.62 15.39
C TYR A 70 6.25 -11.22 16.61
N GLN A 71 4.92 -11.07 16.72
CA GLN A 71 4.17 -11.70 17.80
C GLN A 71 4.25 -13.23 17.74
N ILE A 72 4.24 -13.81 16.55
CA ILE A 72 4.35 -15.27 16.35
C ILE A 72 5.77 -15.73 16.69
N TRP A 73 6.80 -15.03 16.23
CA TRP A 73 8.20 -15.42 16.47
C TRP A 73 8.59 -15.33 17.94
N MET A 74 8.09 -14.32 18.66
CA MET A 74 8.48 -14.06 20.04
C MET A 74 7.61 -14.79 21.07
N TYR A 75 6.34 -15.05 20.76
CA TYR A 75 5.37 -15.62 21.70
C TYR A 75 4.71 -16.93 21.23
N GLY A 76 4.98 -17.37 20.00
CA GLY A 76 4.48 -18.63 19.45
C GLY A 76 5.27 -19.87 19.92
N GLU A 77 4.75 -21.04 19.58
CA GLU A 77 5.41 -22.31 19.89
C GLU A 77 6.70 -22.47 19.07
N PHE A 78 7.83 -22.61 19.75
CA PHE A 78 9.16 -22.70 19.13
C PHE A 78 9.27 -23.84 18.09
N GLN A 79 8.58 -24.96 18.31
CA GLN A 79 8.59 -26.13 17.42
C GLN A 79 8.00 -25.87 16.02
N CYS A 80 7.23 -24.79 15.86
CA CYS A 80 6.58 -24.40 14.62
C CYS A 80 7.33 -23.29 13.87
N LEU A 81 8.49 -22.83 14.39
CA LEU A 81 9.28 -21.75 13.80
C LEU A 81 10.39 -22.31 12.91
N ASP A 82 10.44 -21.83 11.67
CA ASP A 82 11.54 -22.07 10.73
C ASP A 82 12.46 -20.84 10.72
N ALA A 83 13.67 -20.99 11.27
CA ALA A 83 14.62 -19.90 11.41
C ALA A 83 15.16 -19.36 10.07
N ASP A 84 15.21 -20.19 9.03
CA ASP A 84 15.67 -19.76 7.71
C ASP A 84 14.54 -19.02 6.98
N ALA A 85 13.30 -19.52 7.07
CA ALA A 85 12.14 -18.81 6.52
C ALA A 85 11.95 -17.43 7.15
N ILE A 86 12.04 -17.33 8.48
CA ILE A 86 11.93 -16.06 9.21
C ILE A 86 13.01 -15.07 8.77
N ARG A 87 14.25 -15.55 8.60
CA ARG A 87 15.37 -14.70 8.16
C ARG A 87 15.12 -14.14 6.76
N GLU A 88 14.69 -14.98 5.82
CA GLU A 88 14.38 -14.57 4.46
C GLU A 88 13.24 -13.53 4.42
N GLU A 89 12.20 -13.76 5.21
CA GLU A 89 11.06 -12.85 5.34
C GLU A 89 11.47 -11.48 5.90
N VAL A 90 12.20 -11.46 7.02
CA VAL A 90 12.72 -10.22 7.62
C VAL A 90 13.64 -9.47 6.65
N GLU A 91 14.51 -10.19 5.93
CA GLU A 91 15.41 -9.56 4.96
C GLU A 91 14.62 -8.94 3.79
N SER A 92 13.57 -9.63 3.33
CA SER A 92 12.66 -9.12 2.29
C SER A 92 11.95 -7.85 2.76
N MET A 93 11.33 -7.88 3.95
CA MET A 93 10.65 -6.72 4.55
C MET A 93 11.61 -5.55 4.73
N HIS A 94 12.83 -5.79 5.24
CA HIS A 94 13.85 -4.76 5.37
C HIS A 94 14.22 -4.12 4.02
N ARG A 95 14.43 -4.92 2.97
CA ARG A 95 14.72 -4.40 1.62
C ARG A 95 13.58 -3.54 1.08
N ILE A 96 12.33 -3.90 1.35
CA ILE A 96 11.14 -3.12 0.97
C ILE A 96 11.13 -1.77 1.71
N VAL A 97 11.19 -1.79 3.04
CA VAL A 97 11.16 -0.56 3.86
C VAL A 97 12.36 0.34 3.57
N TYR A 98 13.54 -0.21 3.31
CA TYR A 98 14.71 0.56 2.93
C TYR A 98 14.52 1.32 1.61
N LYS A 99 13.95 0.67 0.59
CA LYS A 99 13.63 1.33 -0.67
C LYS A 99 12.55 2.40 -0.49
N LEU A 100 11.49 2.07 0.24
CA LEU A 100 10.38 2.99 0.50
C LEU A 100 10.83 4.23 1.29
N SER A 101 11.67 4.08 2.31
CA SER A 101 12.17 5.23 3.09
C SER A 101 12.96 6.21 2.23
N ARG A 102 13.71 5.73 1.24
CA ARG A 102 14.39 6.59 0.26
C ARG A 102 13.41 7.22 -0.73
N GLN A 103 12.40 6.49 -1.18
CA GLN A 103 11.39 7.01 -2.10
C GLN A 103 10.56 8.13 -1.44
N LEU A 104 10.07 7.90 -0.22
CA LEU A 104 9.30 8.87 0.57
C LEU A 104 10.16 10.07 1.01
N ALA A 105 11.46 9.88 1.25
CA ALA A 105 12.36 10.99 1.56
C ALA A 105 12.60 11.93 0.36
N ASN A 106 12.55 11.40 -0.86
CA ASN A 106 12.76 12.16 -2.09
C ASN A 106 11.45 12.73 -2.67
N ASN A 107 10.30 12.18 -2.27
CA ASN A 107 8.98 12.55 -2.75
C ASN A 107 8.00 12.58 -1.53
N PRO A 108 8.02 13.68 -0.75
CA PRO A 108 7.18 13.82 0.45
C PRO A 108 5.68 13.94 0.15
#